data_AF-A0A9D1GMI0-F1
#
_entry.id   AF-A0A9D1GMI0-F1
#
_cell.length_a   1.000
_cell.length_b   1.000
_cell.length_c   1.000
_cell.angle_alpha   90.00
_cell.angle_beta   90.00
_cell.angle_gamma   90.00
#
_symmetry.space_group_name_H-M   'P 1'
#
loop_
_entity.id
_entity.type
_entity.pdbx_description
1 polymer ?
#
loop_
_entity_poly.entity_id
_entity_poly.type
_entity_poly.pdbx_seq_one_letter_code
_entity_poly.pdbx_strand_id
1 'polypeptide(L)'
;PAFSPNYFRLEKREQNENGSGFSGQITCFDGKISGSITNQLGRDVERVGVLCSGSMVVIDSMKDGETVLLDNLPVLHYPVGNTFVTADRVSGGYRFSTADIASAVYMESLARTNLLSFYLKNFLSGYQYEARVVAFDDGSGMEKGGFLLEEGYEVDGLTMYTASVEAKHEENGQICRTSLERLPEEVSGSYSAASNTMDSSAPLTLEYSFGGDMDIERLTLIELSEEFTGNTKYGVLPVFDGDIYFYNYETGNFDQMEWGKKEFNVWQLEPYLNEENILTVKYVSGSSAEYMPEVSLPILSAVGRETDA
;
A
#
# COMPACT_ATOMS: atom_id res chain seq x y z
N PRO A 1 7.33 10.50 43.57
CA PRO A 1 6.91 9.86 42.29
C PRO A 1 6.43 8.44 42.55
N ALA A 2 5.14 8.15 42.34
CA ALA A 2 4.54 6.87 42.75
C ALA A 2 4.75 5.74 41.73
N PHE A 3 5.26 6.02 40.53
CA PHE A 3 5.59 5.00 39.53
C PHE A 3 6.81 5.42 38.70
N SER A 4 7.66 4.44 38.38
CA SER A 4 8.77 4.57 37.43
C SER A 4 8.64 3.44 36.41
N PRO A 5 8.51 3.75 35.11
CA PRO A 5 8.35 2.71 34.09
C PRO A 5 9.68 1.99 33.87
N ASN A 6 9.61 0.67 33.69
CA ASN A 6 10.72 -0.15 33.22
C ASN A 6 10.37 -0.69 31.83
N TYR A 7 11.21 -0.38 30.84
CA TYR A 7 11.01 -0.83 29.46
C TYR A 7 11.98 -1.96 29.15
N PHE A 8 11.47 -3.03 28.55
CA PHE A 8 12.25 -4.18 28.13
C PHE A 8 11.98 -4.45 26.65
N ARG A 9 13.02 -4.84 25.91
CA ARG A 9 12.91 -5.33 24.54
C ARG A 9 13.56 -6.70 24.46
N LEU A 10 12.81 -7.66 23.95
CA LEU A 10 13.27 -9.02 23.71
C LEU A 10 13.12 -9.31 22.22
N GLU A 11 14.18 -9.83 21.61
CA GLU A 11 14.19 -10.22 20.20
C GLU A 11 14.67 -11.67 20.12
N LYS A 12 13.94 -12.49 19.34
CA LYS A 12 14.27 -13.87 19.05
C LYS A 12 14.29 -14.06 17.55
N ARG A 13 15.29 -14.77 17.02
CA ARG A 13 15.39 -15.14 15.61
C ARG A 13 15.68 -16.62 15.51
N GLU A 14 14.88 -17.32 14.72
CA GLU A 14 14.98 -18.75 14.51
C GLU A 14 14.73 -19.07 13.04
N GLN A 15 15.25 -20.21 12.58
CA GLN A 15 14.99 -20.69 11.24
C GLN A 15 13.58 -21.28 11.16
N ASN A 16 12.82 -20.92 10.13
CA ASN A 16 11.45 -21.39 9.95
C ASN A 16 11.42 -22.76 9.26
N GLU A 17 11.79 -23.83 9.99
CA GLU A 17 11.87 -25.19 9.44
C GLU A 17 10.50 -25.78 9.08
N ASN A 18 9.44 -25.35 9.77
CA ASN A 18 8.09 -25.88 9.61
C ASN A 18 7.22 -25.07 8.63
N GLY A 19 7.76 -24.04 8.00
CA GLY A 19 7.01 -23.16 7.10
C GLY A 19 5.85 -22.42 7.78
N SER A 20 5.94 -22.14 9.07
CA SER A 20 4.87 -21.43 9.79
C SER A 20 4.78 -19.97 9.34
N GLY A 21 3.56 -19.44 9.20
CA GLY A 21 3.34 -18.08 8.73
C GLY A 21 2.19 -18.02 7.74
N PHE A 22 2.32 -17.12 6.76
CA PHE A 22 1.42 -17.06 5.62
C PHE A 22 2.13 -17.56 4.37
N SER A 23 1.42 -18.34 3.55
CA SER A 23 1.91 -18.80 2.26
C SER A 23 0.82 -18.68 1.20
N GLY A 24 1.21 -18.55 -0.07
CA GLY A 24 0.24 -18.31 -1.12
C GLY A 24 0.87 -18.07 -2.47
N GLN A 25 0.02 -17.89 -3.46
CA GLN A 25 0.39 -17.39 -4.78
C GLN A 25 -0.38 -16.10 -4.99
N ILE A 26 0.32 -14.97 -4.95
CA ILE A 26 -0.28 -13.66 -5.13
C ILE A 26 0.14 -13.14 -6.51
N THR A 27 -0.81 -12.57 -7.23
CA THR A 27 -0.51 -11.78 -8.43
C THR A 27 -0.96 -10.35 -8.16
N CYS A 28 -0.05 -9.39 -8.34
CA CYS A 28 -0.32 -7.96 -8.28
C CYS A 28 -0.19 -7.43 -9.71
N PHE A 29 -1.31 -7.02 -10.30
CA PHE A 29 -1.32 -6.68 -11.72
C PHE A 29 -2.28 -5.53 -11.98
N ASP A 30 -1.73 -4.40 -12.43
CA ASP A 30 -2.48 -3.21 -12.81
C ASP A 30 -3.49 -2.74 -11.74
N GLY A 31 -3.01 -2.63 -10.50
CA GLY A 31 -3.82 -2.24 -9.34
C GLY A 31 -4.71 -3.35 -8.78
N LYS A 32 -4.71 -4.55 -9.35
CA LYS A 32 -5.47 -5.69 -8.83
C LYS A 32 -4.59 -6.61 -8.01
N ILE A 33 -5.22 -7.32 -7.08
CA ILE A 33 -4.60 -8.39 -6.30
C ILE A 33 -5.46 -9.64 -6.49
N SER A 34 -4.86 -10.73 -6.96
CA SER A 34 -5.52 -12.01 -7.23
C SER A 34 -4.70 -13.20 -6.72
N GLY A 35 -5.26 -14.41 -6.80
CA GLY A 35 -4.64 -15.64 -6.35
C GLY A 35 -5.13 -16.09 -4.98
N SER A 36 -4.23 -16.54 -4.10
CA SER A 36 -4.63 -17.12 -2.82
C SER A 36 -3.62 -16.90 -1.70
N ILE A 37 -4.13 -16.86 -0.48
CA ILE A 37 -3.32 -16.81 0.75
C ILE A 37 -3.82 -17.84 1.76
N THR A 38 -2.91 -18.51 2.45
CA THR A 38 -3.17 -19.56 3.44
C THR A 38 -2.56 -19.18 4.79
N ASN A 39 -3.33 -19.33 5.87
CA ASN A 39 -2.84 -19.17 7.23
C ASN A 39 -2.22 -20.49 7.73
N GLN A 40 -0.96 -20.47 8.17
CA GLN A 40 -0.20 -21.61 8.68
C GLN A 40 0.48 -21.26 10.02
N LEU A 41 -0.13 -20.35 10.79
CA LEU A 41 0.41 -19.89 12.08
C LEU A 41 0.14 -20.88 13.24
N GLY A 42 -0.62 -21.95 13.01
CA GLY A 42 -1.04 -22.87 14.07
C GLY A 42 -2.14 -22.28 14.96
N ARG A 43 -2.83 -21.24 14.48
CA ARG A 43 -3.87 -20.49 15.20
C ARG A 43 -4.72 -19.65 14.26
N ASP A 44 -5.90 -19.31 14.73
CA ASP A 44 -6.82 -18.40 14.05
C ASP A 44 -6.30 -16.95 14.14
N VAL A 45 -6.58 -16.17 13.11
CA VAL A 45 -6.20 -14.76 13.03
C VAL A 45 -7.36 -13.91 12.52
N GLU A 46 -7.30 -12.62 12.81
CA GLU A 46 -8.25 -11.64 12.29
C GLU A 46 -7.56 -10.39 11.75
N ARG A 47 -8.34 -9.56 11.03
CA ARG A 47 -7.88 -8.30 10.44
C ARG A 47 -6.65 -8.51 9.57
N VAL A 48 -6.77 -9.43 8.63
CA VAL A 48 -5.69 -9.79 7.71
C VAL A 48 -5.65 -8.76 6.58
N GLY A 49 -4.51 -8.11 6.38
CA GLY A 49 -4.24 -7.22 5.25
C GLY A 49 -3.21 -7.85 4.32
N VAL A 50 -3.51 -7.89 3.02
CA VAL A 50 -2.55 -8.23 1.95
C VAL A 50 -2.26 -6.95 1.18
N LEU A 51 -1.05 -6.40 1.30
CA LEU A 51 -0.64 -5.13 0.70
C LEU A 51 0.41 -5.37 -0.39
N CYS A 52 0.26 -4.75 -1.56
CA CYS A 52 1.16 -4.92 -2.69
C CYS A 52 1.06 -3.71 -3.64
N SER A 53 2.18 -3.09 -4.00
CA SER A 53 2.26 -1.97 -4.96
C SER A 53 1.15 -0.91 -4.77
N GLY A 54 0.95 -0.44 -3.53
CA GLY A 54 -0.04 0.60 -3.21
C GLY A 54 -1.50 0.14 -3.21
N SER A 55 -1.74 -1.15 -3.43
CA SER A 55 -3.05 -1.79 -3.39
C SER A 55 -3.14 -2.75 -2.20
N MET A 56 -4.35 -2.97 -1.68
CA MET A 56 -4.56 -3.91 -0.59
C MET A 56 -5.90 -4.62 -0.66
N VAL A 57 -5.92 -5.81 -0.07
CA VAL A 57 -7.13 -6.57 0.24
C VAL A 57 -7.21 -6.77 1.75
N VAL A 58 -8.40 -6.64 2.32
CA VAL A 58 -8.66 -6.87 3.75
C VAL A 58 -9.59 -8.07 3.92
N ILE A 59 -9.17 -9.04 4.72
CA ILE A 59 -9.93 -10.25 5.08
C ILE A 59 -10.25 -10.14 6.57
N ASP A 60 -11.53 -10.34 6.93
CA ASP A 60 -11.96 -10.17 8.33
C ASP A 60 -11.30 -11.19 9.27
N SER A 61 -11.24 -12.47 8.89
CA SER A 61 -10.55 -13.52 9.65
C SER A 61 -10.12 -14.70 8.78
N MET A 62 -9.15 -15.45 9.29
CA MET A 62 -8.68 -16.71 8.71
C MET A 62 -8.42 -17.73 9.82
N LYS A 63 -9.00 -18.91 9.72
CA LYS A 63 -8.69 -20.03 10.61
C LYS A 63 -7.31 -20.61 10.33
N ASP A 64 -6.75 -21.34 11.28
CA ASP A 64 -5.55 -22.13 11.03
C ASP A 64 -5.78 -23.13 9.87
N GLY A 65 -4.87 -23.12 8.90
CA GLY A 65 -4.96 -23.91 7.68
C GLY A 65 -5.95 -23.40 6.62
N GLU A 66 -6.67 -22.30 6.86
CA GLU A 66 -7.62 -21.75 5.88
C GLU A 66 -6.90 -21.07 4.72
N THR A 67 -7.35 -21.38 3.50
CA THR A 67 -6.97 -20.69 2.26
C THR A 67 -8.10 -19.80 1.77
N VAL A 68 -7.79 -18.53 1.52
CA VAL A 68 -8.73 -17.54 0.96
C VAL A 68 -8.30 -17.19 -0.46
N LEU A 69 -9.27 -17.17 -1.38
CA LEU A 69 -9.08 -16.67 -2.75
C LEU A 69 -9.25 -15.16 -2.79
N LEU A 70 -8.32 -14.47 -3.45
CA LEU A 70 -8.27 -13.00 -3.49
C LEU A 70 -9.05 -12.43 -4.68
N ASP A 71 -9.29 -13.21 -5.74
CA ASP A 71 -9.85 -12.79 -7.04
C ASP A 71 -11.19 -12.04 -6.97
N ASN A 72 -11.99 -12.31 -5.95
CA ASN A 72 -13.33 -11.71 -5.79
C ASN A 72 -13.41 -10.74 -4.62
N LEU A 73 -12.29 -10.45 -3.96
CA LEU A 73 -12.26 -9.52 -2.84
C LEU A 73 -12.09 -8.08 -3.34
N PRO A 74 -12.76 -7.10 -2.73
CA PRO A 74 -12.56 -5.69 -3.05
C PRO A 74 -11.09 -5.29 -2.84
N VAL A 75 -10.49 -4.73 -3.88
CA VAL A 75 -9.15 -4.15 -3.81
C VAL A 75 -9.27 -2.65 -3.53
N LEU A 76 -8.47 -2.18 -2.58
CA LEU A 76 -8.40 -0.78 -2.17
C LEU A 76 -7.00 -0.25 -2.46
N HIS A 77 -6.91 0.91 -3.10
CA HIS A 77 -5.65 1.62 -3.28
C HIS A 77 -5.46 2.58 -2.11
N TYR A 78 -4.43 2.35 -1.31
CA TYR A 78 -4.24 3.01 -0.02
C TYR A 78 -3.26 4.19 -0.12
N PRO A 79 -3.32 5.17 0.81
CA PRO A 79 -2.42 6.32 0.76
C PRO A 79 -1.04 5.89 1.26
N VAL A 80 -0.10 5.67 0.34
CA VAL A 80 1.27 5.18 0.63
C VAL A 80 1.95 6.03 1.72
N GLY A 81 1.84 7.35 1.64
CA GLY A 81 2.39 8.28 2.64
C GLY A 81 1.68 8.29 3.99
N ASN A 82 0.44 7.81 4.08
CA ASN A 82 -0.37 7.86 5.30
C ASN A 82 -0.60 6.46 5.88
N THR A 83 0.42 5.98 6.57
CA THR A 83 0.44 4.65 7.22
C THR A 83 -0.62 4.50 8.31
N PHE A 84 -1.03 5.58 8.99
CA PHE A 84 -2.11 5.53 9.98
C PHE A 84 -3.44 5.19 9.33
N VAL A 85 -3.82 5.89 8.25
CA VAL A 85 -5.08 5.64 7.53
C VAL A 85 -5.10 4.23 6.94
N THR A 86 -3.99 3.79 6.37
CA THR A 86 -3.83 2.42 5.86
C THR A 86 -4.02 1.38 6.97
N ALA A 87 -3.32 1.56 8.10
CA ALA A 87 -3.42 0.67 9.26
C ALA A 87 -4.82 0.66 9.89
N ASP A 88 -5.49 1.81 9.93
CA ASP A 88 -6.84 1.97 10.46
C ASP A 88 -7.89 1.21 9.64
N ARG A 89 -7.69 1.15 8.32
CA ARG A 89 -8.55 0.37 7.42
C ARG A 89 -8.40 -1.12 7.65
N VAL A 90 -7.18 -1.64 7.79
CA VAL A 90 -6.90 -3.05 8.09
C VAL A 90 -7.42 -3.43 9.47
N SER A 91 -7.13 -2.60 10.48
CA SER A 91 -7.47 -2.86 11.89
C SER A 91 -8.95 -2.71 12.22
N GLY A 92 -9.77 -2.23 11.28
CA GLY A 92 -11.21 -2.04 11.44
C GLY A 92 -11.61 -0.72 12.13
N GLY A 93 -10.64 0.14 12.46
CA GLY A 93 -10.88 1.41 13.12
C GLY A 93 -11.69 2.40 12.26
N TYR A 94 -11.65 2.26 10.93
CA TYR A 94 -12.40 3.08 9.97
C TYR A 94 -13.93 3.04 10.18
N ARG A 95 -14.44 2.02 10.89
CA ARG A 95 -15.86 1.83 11.21
C ARG A 95 -16.37 2.81 12.27
N PHE A 96 -15.46 3.47 13.00
CA PHE A 96 -15.79 4.43 14.05
C PHE A 96 -15.63 5.85 13.52
N SER A 97 -16.73 6.59 13.40
CA SER A 97 -16.72 7.98 12.94
C SER A 97 -16.12 8.96 13.95
N THR A 98 -16.16 8.63 15.24
CA THR A 98 -15.59 9.43 16.33
C THR A 98 -14.90 8.53 17.36
N ALA A 99 -14.01 9.11 18.15
CA ALA A 99 -13.38 8.41 19.25
C ALA A 99 -14.42 7.93 20.28
N ASP A 100 -14.36 6.65 20.67
CA ASP A 100 -15.22 6.06 21.69
C ASP A 100 -14.37 5.28 22.71
N ILE A 101 -13.78 6.02 23.65
CA ILE A 101 -12.87 5.45 24.65
C ILE A 101 -13.55 4.49 25.64
N ALA A 102 -14.89 4.47 25.67
CA ALA A 102 -15.65 3.53 26.50
C ALA A 102 -15.88 2.19 25.78
N SER A 103 -15.69 2.15 24.46
CA SER A 103 -15.82 0.93 23.65
C SER A 103 -14.52 0.14 23.64
N ALA A 104 -14.56 -1.08 24.18
CA ALA A 104 -13.44 -2.01 24.13
C ALA A 104 -13.01 -2.32 22.69
N VAL A 105 -13.98 -2.46 21.76
CA VAL A 105 -13.72 -2.73 20.34
C VAL A 105 -13.01 -1.55 19.66
N TYR A 106 -13.39 -0.31 20.02
CA TYR A 106 -12.70 0.87 19.52
C TYR A 106 -11.26 0.91 20.04
N MET A 107 -11.06 0.73 21.35
CA MET A 107 -9.73 0.78 21.97
C MET A 107 -8.80 -0.30 21.41
N GLU A 108 -9.31 -1.51 21.19
CA GLU A 108 -8.58 -2.58 20.53
C GLU A 108 -8.21 -2.21 19.08
N SER A 109 -9.16 -1.70 18.30
CA SER A 109 -8.89 -1.26 16.93
C SER A 109 -7.83 -0.15 16.89
N LEU A 110 -7.83 0.77 17.86
CA LEU A 110 -6.85 1.85 17.95
C LEU A 110 -5.47 1.33 18.34
N ALA A 111 -5.38 0.38 19.26
CA ALA A 111 -4.13 -0.28 19.62
C ALA A 111 -3.52 -1.00 18.41
N ARG A 112 -4.34 -1.72 17.65
CA ARG A 112 -3.97 -2.37 16.38
C ARG A 112 -3.50 -1.38 15.32
N THR A 113 -4.26 -0.30 15.12
CA THR A 113 -3.89 0.78 14.18
C THR A 113 -2.53 1.37 14.54
N ASN A 114 -2.25 1.64 15.81
CA ASN A 114 -0.98 2.23 16.23
C ASN A 114 0.20 1.27 16.00
N LEU A 115 0.03 -0.01 16.35
CA LEU A 115 1.07 -1.02 16.14
C LEU A 115 1.36 -1.23 14.64
N LEU A 116 0.31 -1.38 13.83
CA LEU A 116 0.46 -1.60 12.39
C LEU A 116 0.97 -0.34 11.69
N SER A 117 0.50 0.85 12.04
CA SER A 117 1.02 2.11 11.49
C SER A 117 2.52 2.27 11.75
N PHE A 118 2.95 1.97 12.98
CA PHE A 118 4.37 1.92 13.30
C PHE A 118 5.13 0.91 12.44
N TYR A 119 4.59 -0.31 12.26
CA TYR A 119 5.22 -1.32 11.41
C TYR A 119 5.32 -0.86 9.95
N LEU A 120 4.22 -0.41 9.35
CA LEU A 120 4.19 0.04 7.96
C LEU A 120 5.19 1.18 7.72
N LYS A 121 5.26 2.15 8.64
CA LYS A 121 6.19 3.28 8.52
C LYS A 121 7.66 2.87 8.53
N ASN A 122 8.01 1.82 9.28
CA ASN A 122 9.41 1.41 9.46
C ASN A 122 9.83 0.25 8.56
N PHE A 123 8.90 -0.56 8.05
CA PHE A 123 9.20 -1.82 7.35
C PHE A 123 8.53 -1.97 5.98
N LEU A 124 7.61 -1.08 5.61
CA LEU A 124 6.96 -1.08 4.29
C LEU A 124 7.43 0.09 3.40
N SER A 125 8.46 0.82 3.79
CA SER A 125 9.00 1.92 2.98
C SER A 125 9.96 1.41 1.89
N GLY A 126 9.89 2.04 0.71
CA GLY A 126 10.77 1.72 -0.44
C GLY A 126 10.17 0.73 -1.44
N TYR A 127 11.03 -0.09 -2.05
CA TYR A 127 10.72 -1.03 -3.14
C TYR A 127 9.75 -2.14 -2.69
N GLN A 128 8.56 -2.23 -3.29
CA GLN A 128 7.48 -3.16 -2.89
C GLN A 128 7.20 -4.25 -3.93
N TYR A 129 8.18 -5.12 -4.22
CA TYR A 129 7.99 -6.20 -5.20
C TYR A 129 7.26 -7.43 -4.63
N GLU A 130 7.39 -7.69 -3.33
CA GLU A 130 6.65 -8.75 -2.64
C GLU A 130 5.35 -8.22 -2.01
N ALA A 131 4.35 -9.09 -1.89
CA ALA A 131 3.17 -8.78 -1.11
C ALA A 131 3.50 -8.88 0.39
N ARG A 132 3.07 -7.87 1.16
CA ARG A 132 3.13 -7.88 2.62
C ARG A 132 1.81 -8.37 3.18
N VAL A 133 1.85 -9.47 3.92
CA VAL A 133 0.71 -9.94 4.71
C VAL A 133 0.90 -9.48 6.16
N VAL A 134 -0.16 -8.92 6.74
CA VAL A 134 -0.24 -8.58 8.16
C VAL A 134 -1.52 -9.17 8.74
N ALA A 135 -1.50 -9.58 10.01
CA ALA A 135 -2.68 -10.09 10.70
C ALA A 135 -2.54 -9.90 12.20
N PHE A 136 -3.66 -9.94 12.92
CA PHE A 136 -3.68 -9.89 14.38
C PHE A 136 -4.14 -11.24 14.95
N ASP A 137 -3.57 -11.59 16.09
CA ASP A 137 -4.03 -12.74 16.88
C ASP A 137 -5.49 -12.54 17.27
N ASP A 138 -6.33 -13.56 17.13
CA ASP A 138 -7.76 -13.48 17.47
C ASP A 138 -8.03 -13.65 18.98
N GLY A 139 -6.98 -13.87 19.78
CA GLY A 139 -7.04 -14.03 21.22
C GLY A 139 -7.61 -15.38 21.68
N SER A 140 -7.94 -16.31 20.77
CA SER A 140 -8.53 -17.61 21.12
C SER A 140 -7.52 -18.62 21.67
N GLY A 141 -6.22 -18.41 21.39
CA GLY A 141 -5.14 -19.36 21.68
C GLY A 141 -4.22 -19.01 22.87
N MET A 142 -4.41 -17.87 23.54
CA MET A 142 -3.58 -17.49 24.70
C MET A 142 -4.33 -17.67 26.03
N GLU A 143 -3.80 -18.50 26.91
CA GLU A 143 -4.25 -18.52 28.31
C GLU A 143 -3.92 -17.18 28.97
N LYS A 144 -4.94 -16.48 29.48
CA LYS A 144 -4.77 -15.24 30.23
C LYS A 144 -3.79 -15.46 31.39
N GLY A 145 -2.69 -14.70 31.39
CA GLY A 145 -1.68 -14.77 32.45
C GLY A 145 -0.57 -15.82 32.26
N GLY A 146 -0.58 -16.61 31.18
CA GLY A 146 0.42 -17.68 30.97
C GLY A 146 1.88 -17.21 30.80
N PHE A 147 2.11 -15.90 30.63
CA PHE A 147 3.44 -15.29 30.62
C PHE A 147 3.95 -14.89 32.01
N LEU A 148 3.05 -14.59 32.95
CA LEU A 148 3.41 -14.18 34.30
C LEU A 148 3.53 -15.38 35.23
N LEU A 149 4.55 -15.36 36.09
CA LEU A 149 4.75 -16.37 37.12
C LEU A 149 3.77 -16.25 38.30
N GLU A 150 3.13 -15.08 38.47
CA GLU A 150 2.27 -14.75 39.59
C GLU A 150 0.89 -14.24 39.12
N GLU A 151 -0.16 -14.62 39.85
CA GLU A 151 -1.54 -14.16 39.64
C GLU A 151 -1.79 -12.77 40.24
N GLY A 152 -2.87 -12.09 39.83
CA GLY A 152 -3.30 -10.81 40.40
C GLY A 152 -2.76 -9.56 39.71
N TYR A 153 -1.99 -9.72 38.65
CA TYR A 153 -1.57 -8.64 37.75
C TYR A 153 -2.46 -8.60 36.51
N GLU A 154 -2.86 -7.39 36.12
CA GLU A 154 -3.49 -7.15 34.84
C GLU A 154 -2.44 -7.23 33.73
N VAL A 155 -2.70 -8.05 32.71
CA VAL A 155 -1.84 -8.20 31.53
C VAL A 155 -2.64 -7.74 30.32
N ASP A 156 -2.07 -6.76 29.61
CA ASP A 156 -2.58 -6.30 28.33
C ASP A 156 -1.44 -6.38 27.30
N GLY A 157 -1.78 -6.76 26.08
CA GLY A 157 -0.81 -7.02 25.03
C GLY A 157 -1.50 -7.32 23.70
N LEU A 158 -0.79 -7.00 22.63
CA LEU A 158 -1.25 -7.23 21.27
C LEU A 158 -0.19 -8.00 20.50
N THR A 159 -0.61 -9.02 19.77
CA THR A 159 0.27 -9.78 18.87
C THR A 159 -0.14 -9.53 17.44
N MET A 160 0.83 -9.14 16.61
CA MET A 160 0.67 -8.95 15.17
C MET A 160 1.66 -9.86 14.44
N TYR A 161 1.15 -10.57 13.45
CA TYR A 161 1.94 -11.43 12.56
C TYR A 161 2.18 -10.70 11.25
N THR A 162 3.37 -10.87 10.67
CA THR A 162 3.70 -10.32 9.35
C THR A 162 4.47 -11.34 8.52
N ALA A 163 4.27 -11.33 7.21
CA ALA A 163 4.98 -12.20 6.27
C ALA A 163 5.24 -11.47 4.95
N SER A 164 6.40 -11.76 4.35
CA SER A 164 6.65 -11.51 2.92
C SER A 164 6.12 -12.71 2.15
N VAL A 165 5.29 -12.47 1.14
CA VAL A 165 4.82 -13.49 0.21
C VAL A 165 5.18 -13.03 -1.19
N GLU A 166 5.80 -13.92 -1.97
CA GLU A 166 6.15 -13.64 -3.36
C GLU A 166 4.90 -13.22 -4.15
N ALA A 167 5.02 -12.10 -4.86
CA ALA A 167 3.97 -11.58 -5.73
C ALA A 167 4.46 -11.60 -7.17
N LYS A 168 3.66 -12.21 -8.05
CA LYS A 168 3.87 -12.14 -9.49
C LYS A 168 3.34 -10.80 -9.99
N HIS A 169 4.04 -10.23 -10.96
CA HIS A 169 3.61 -9.02 -11.68
C HIS A 169 3.32 -9.35 -13.14
N GLU A 170 2.88 -10.58 -13.40
CA GLU A 170 2.64 -11.10 -14.74
C GLU A 170 1.28 -11.81 -14.77
N GLU A 171 0.51 -11.55 -15.83
CA GLU A 171 -0.79 -12.16 -16.04
C GLU A 171 -1.04 -12.36 -17.53
N ASN A 172 -1.48 -13.55 -17.93
CA ASN A 172 -1.82 -13.87 -19.34
C ASN A 172 -0.72 -13.55 -20.37
N GLY A 173 0.56 -13.69 -19.99
CA GLY A 173 1.71 -13.38 -20.84
C GLY A 173 2.02 -11.89 -20.98
N GLN A 174 1.38 -11.04 -20.18
CA GLN A 174 1.73 -9.64 -20.02
C GLN A 174 2.50 -9.46 -18.71
N ILE A 175 3.37 -8.45 -18.68
CA ILE A 175 4.08 -8.00 -17.48
C ILE A 175 3.55 -6.62 -17.07
N CYS A 176 3.53 -6.35 -15.77
CA CYS A 176 3.11 -5.11 -15.16
C CYS A 176 4.28 -4.48 -14.40
N ARG A 177 4.46 -3.17 -14.56
CA ARG A 177 5.48 -2.39 -13.84
C ARG A 177 4.86 -1.14 -13.25
N THR A 178 4.95 -1.00 -11.94
CA THR A 178 4.39 0.16 -11.23
C THR A 178 5.46 1.16 -10.81
N SER A 179 5.05 2.42 -10.60
CA SER A 179 5.91 3.47 -10.07
C SER A 179 6.35 3.26 -8.61
N LEU A 180 5.85 2.21 -7.95
CA LEU A 180 6.29 1.80 -6.60
C LEU A 180 7.27 0.62 -6.64
N GLU A 181 7.27 -0.16 -7.72
CA GLU A 181 8.35 -1.09 -8.01
C GLU A 181 9.54 -0.31 -8.55
N ARG A 182 9.38 0.51 -9.59
CA ARG A 182 10.47 1.35 -10.09
C ARG A 182 10.17 2.82 -9.79
N LEU A 183 10.80 3.31 -8.72
CA LEU A 183 10.63 4.69 -8.28
C LEU A 183 11.04 5.67 -9.40
N PRO A 184 10.25 6.71 -9.66
CA PRO A 184 10.58 7.70 -10.66
C PRO A 184 11.75 8.59 -10.23
N GLU A 185 12.41 9.18 -11.22
CA GLU A 185 13.47 10.17 -10.99
C GLU A 185 12.88 11.59 -10.94
N GLU A 186 13.28 12.37 -9.94
CA GLU A 186 12.88 13.78 -9.84
C GLU A 186 13.68 14.63 -10.82
N VAL A 187 13.00 15.20 -11.82
CA VAL A 187 13.60 16.14 -12.77
C VAL A 187 13.57 17.57 -12.22
N SER A 188 12.44 17.96 -11.62
CA SER A 188 12.27 19.29 -11.01
C SER A 188 11.10 19.30 -10.05
N GLY A 189 11.23 19.97 -8.91
CA GLY A 189 10.13 20.16 -7.95
C GLY A 189 10.51 19.65 -6.58
N SER A 190 9.54 19.08 -5.85
CA SER A 190 9.77 18.44 -4.56
C SER A 190 8.95 17.16 -4.50
N TYR A 191 9.62 16.02 -4.62
CA TYR A 191 9.03 14.68 -4.59
C TYR A 191 9.56 13.86 -3.42
N SER A 192 8.64 13.21 -2.70
CA SER A 192 8.99 12.20 -1.70
C SER A 192 8.64 10.81 -2.24
N ALA A 193 9.66 10.08 -2.68
CA ALA A 193 9.52 8.72 -3.18
C ALA A 193 8.99 7.74 -2.12
N ALA A 194 9.33 7.96 -0.84
CA ALA A 194 8.89 7.08 0.25
C ALA A 194 7.38 7.13 0.51
N SER A 195 6.74 8.26 0.19
CA SER A 195 5.29 8.48 0.39
C SER A 195 4.52 8.60 -0.92
N ASN A 196 5.21 8.63 -2.06
CA ASN A 196 4.68 8.98 -3.37
C ASN A 196 3.89 10.31 -3.36
N THR A 197 4.50 11.36 -2.78
CA THR A 197 3.83 12.66 -2.60
C THR A 197 4.63 13.82 -3.20
N MET A 198 3.92 14.87 -3.58
CA MET A 198 4.49 16.15 -4.00
C MET A 198 4.13 17.29 -3.04
N ASP A 199 4.95 18.35 -3.03
CA ASP A 199 4.59 19.64 -2.44
C ASP A 199 3.79 20.46 -3.47
N SER A 200 2.59 20.95 -3.09
CA SER A 200 1.68 21.63 -4.02
C SER A 200 2.04 23.08 -4.35
N SER A 201 3.12 23.63 -3.77
CA SER A 201 3.52 25.03 -3.98
C SER A 201 4.13 25.30 -5.36
N ALA A 202 4.59 24.25 -6.05
CA ALA A 202 5.20 24.35 -7.36
C ALA A 202 4.89 23.11 -8.21
N PRO A 203 4.94 23.24 -9.56
CA PRO A 203 4.88 22.07 -10.44
C PRO A 203 5.99 21.06 -10.14
N LEU A 204 5.64 19.77 -10.24
CA LEU A 204 6.58 18.66 -10.11
C LEU A 204 6.74 17.97 -11.47
N THR A 205 7.96 17.65 -11.87
CA THR A 205 8.26 16.86 -13.08
C THR A 205 9.03 15.61 -12.65
N LEU A 206 8.51 14.45 -13.07
CA LEU A 206 9.05 13.12 -12.77
C LEU A 206 9.31 12.34 -14.06
N GLU A 207 10.37 11.54 -14.06
CA GLU A 207 10.68 10.56 -15.12
C GLU A 207 10.39 9.15 -14.63
N TYR A 208 9.46 8.47 -15.31
CA TYR A 208 9.09 7.09 -15.05
C TYR A 208 9.74 6.20 -16.10
N SER A 209 10.64 5.32 -15.68
CA SER A 209 11.23 4.31 -16.56
C SER A 209 10.50 2.99 -16.40
N PHE A 210 9.84 2.54 -17.45
CA PHE A 210 9.17 1.23 -17.48
C PHE A 210 10.05 0.14 -18.07
N GLY A 211 11.28 0.45 -18.50
CA GLY A 211 12.27 -0.48 -19.06
C GLY A 211 12.06 -0.79 -20.53
N GLY A 212 13.15 -0.76 -21.32
CA GLY A 212 13.13 -0.96 -22.78
C GLY A 212 13.00 -2.41 -23.25
N ASP A 213 12.82 -3.35 -22.32
CA ASP A 213 12.60 -4.78 -22.54
C ASP A 213 11.10 -5.15 -22.58
N MET A 214 10.22 -4.16 -22.77
CA MET A 214 8.77 -4.35 -22.81
C MET A 214 8.13 -3.53 -23.93
N ASP A 215 7.22 -4.14 -24.69
CA ASP A 215 6.31 -3.40 -25.56
C ASP A 215 5.09 -2.96 -24.73
N ILE A 216 5.01 -1.66 -24.41
CA ILE A 216 3.90 -1.10 -23.61
C ILE A 216 2.60 -1.16 -24.42
N GLU A 217 1.56 -1.73 -23.81
CA GLU A 217 0.22 -1.82 -24.38
C GLU A 217 -0.76 -0.83 -23.73
N ARG A 218 -0.60 -0.57 -22.42
CA ARG A 218 -1.44 0.34 -21.64
C ARG A 218 -0.67 0.99 -20.49
N LEU A 219 -1.05 2.22 -20.15
CA LEU A 219 -0.69 2.90 -18.91
C LEU A 219 -1.98 3.23 -18.13
N THR A 220 -1.97 2.94 -16.83
CA THR A 220 -3.05 3.24 -15.88
C THR A 220 -2.53 4.16 -14.78
N LEU A 221 -3.29 5.20 -14.45
CA LEU A 221 -3.10 6.06 -13.28
C LEU A 221 -4.01 5.55 -12.17
N ILE A 222 -3.44 4.81 -11.23
CA ILE A 222 -4.14 4.23 -10.09
C ILE A 222 -4.26 5.30 -9.01
N GLU A 223 -5.48 5.74 -8.77
CA GLU A 223 -5.80 6.74 -7.76
C GLU A 223 -6.19 6.11 -6.42
N LEU A 224 -6.15 6.94 -5.37
CA LEU A 224 -6.60 6.57 -4.04
C LEU A 224 -8.09 6.18 -4.06
N SER A 225 -8.46 5.08 -3.41
CA SER A 225 -9.85 4.64 -3.35
C SER A 225 -10.76 5.58 -2.55
N GLU A 226 -12.04 5.65 -2.95
CA GLU A 226 -13.06 6.51 -2.33
C GLU A 226 -13.32 6.17 -0.85
N GLU A 227 -13.05 4.92 -0.44
CA GLU A 227 -13.10 4.47 0.96
C GLU A 227 -12.18 5.29 1.88
N PHE A 228 -11.16 5.94 1.31
CA PHE A 228 -10.25 6.81 2.04
C PHE A 228 -10.65 8.28 1.92
N THR A 229 -10.89 8.77 0.70
CA THR A 229 -11.20 10.19 0.47
C THR A 229 -12.58 10.61 0.97
N GLY A 230 -13.56 9.69 0.97
CA GLY A 230 -14.92 9.91 1.44
C GLY A 230 -15.13 9.70 2.94
N ASN A 231 -14.12 9.20 3.67
CA ASN A 231 -14.28 8.90 5.09
C ASN A 231 -14.03 10.15 5.95
N THR A 232 -15.11 10.68 6.52
CA THR A 232 -15.10 11.89 7.35
C THR A 232 -14.20 11.80 8.58
N LYS A 233 -13.86 10.59 9.05
CA LYS A 233 -12.89 10.36 10.13
C LYS A 233 -11.51 10.94 9.80
N TYR A 234 -11.10 10.87 8.54
CA TYR A 234 -9.75 11.25 8.12
C TYR A 234 -9.63 12.73 7.76
N GLY A 235 -10.75 13.46 7.76
CA GLY A 235 -10.79 14.82 7.21
C GLY A 235 -10.48 14.84 5.72
N VAL A 236 -9.95 15.96 5.23
CA VAL A 236 -9.53 16.09 3.83
C VAL A 236 -8.15 15.44 3.68
N LEU A 237 -8.10 14.32 2.97
CA LEU A 237 -6.82 13.72 2.58
C LEU A 237 -6.19 14.52 1.43
N PRO A 238 -4.88 14.83 1.50
CA PRO A 238 -4.17 15.51 0.43
C PRO A 238 -3.95 14.54 -0.74
N VAL A 239 -4.87 14.56 -1.70
CA VAL A 239 -4.81 13.77 -2.95
C VAL A 239 -4.61 14.74 -4.11
N PHE A 240 -3.84 14.30 -5.11
CA PHE A 240 -3.60 15.11 -6.29
C PHE A 240 -4.91 15.38 -7.04
N ASP A 241 -5.22 16.66 -7.18
CA ASP A 241 -6.33 17.20 -7.96
C ASP A 241 -5.78 18.38 -8.78
N GLY A 242 -5.41 18.11 -10.03
CA GLY A 242 -4.66 19.05 -10.84
C GLY A 242 -4.39 18.54 -12.26
N ASP A 243 -3.70 19.36 -13.03
CA ASP A 243 -3.40 19.09 -14.42
C ASP A 243 -2.16 18.18 -14.55
N ILE A 244 -2.28 17.16 -15.38
CA ILE A 244 -1.20 16.23 -15.73
C ILE A 244 -0.77 16.52 -17.16
N TYR A 245 0.53 16.63 -17.40
CA TYR A 245 1.10 16.82 -18.71
C TYR A 245 2.12 15.73 -19.02
N PHE A 246 2.12 15.20 -20.24
CA PHE A 246 3.15 14.30 -20.73
C PHE A 246 4.11 15.04 -21.65
N TYR A 247 5.40 14.79 -21.49
CA TYR A 247 6.41 15.33 -22.40
C TYR A 247 6.35 14.61 -23.73
N ASN A 248 6.17 15.37 -24.79
CA ASN A 248 6.14 14.88 -26.17
C ASN A 248 7.55 14.92 -26.75
N TYR A 249 8.12 13.74 -26.99
CA TYR A 249 9.49 13.60 -27.53
C TYR A 249 9.60 14.03 -29.00
N GLU A 250 8.49 14.09 -29.74
CA GLU A 250 8.48 14.56 -31.13
C GLU A 250 8.49 16.10 -31.23
N THR A 251 7.74 16.78 -30.36
CA THR A 251 7.59 18.24 -30.41
C THR A 251 8.51 18.98 -29.44
N GLY A 252 9.00 18.29 -28.40
CA GLY A 252 9.81 18.85 -27.33
C GLY A 252 9.01 19.67 -26.31
N ASN A 253 7.67 19.55 -26.27
CA ASN A 253 6.79 20.30 -25.36
C ASN A 253 6.00 19.36 -24.44
N PHE A 254 5.40 19.95 -23.40
CA PHE A 254 4.45 19.24 -22.52
C PHE A 254 3.02 19.39 -23.05
N ASP A 255 2.38 18.27 -23.35
CA ASP A 255 0.97 18.22 -23.76
C ASP A 255 0.09 17.89 -22.56
N GLN A 256 -1.00 18.66 -22.37
CA GLN A 256 -1.93 18.44 -21.26
C GLN A 256 -2.80 17.22 -21.52
N MET A 257 -2.88 16.31 -20.55
CA MET A 257 -3.77 15.17 -20.60
C MET A 257 -5.21 15.59 -20.30
N GLU A 258 -6.16 14.83 -20.85
CA GLU A 258 -7.57 15.05 -20.57
C GLU A 258 -7.86 14.92 -19.07
N TRP A 259 -8.58 15.89 -18.52
CA TRP A 259 -8.91 15.93 -17.09
C TRP A 259 -9.63 14.67 -16.62
N GLY A 260 -9.14 14.06 -15.54
CA GLY A 260 -9.72 12.84 -14.95
C GLY A 260 -9.53 11.57 -15.79
N LYS A 261 -8.78 11.62 -16.90
CA LYS A 261 -8.44 10.44 -17.67
C LYS A 261 -7.39 9.61 -16.95
N LYS A 262 -7.68 8.32 -16.76
CA LYS A 262 -6.84 7.39 -15.98
C LYS A 262 -6.18 6.30 -16.80
N GLU A 263 -6.69 6.03 -18.00
CA GLU A 263 -6.18 4.94 -18.85
C GLU A 263 -5.76 5.45 -20.21
N PHE A 264 -4.60 4.99 -20.66
CA PHE A 264 -3.99 5.35 -21.94
C PHE A 264 -3.54 4.09 -22.66
N ASN A 265 -4.02 3.89 -23.89
CA ASN A 265 -3.56 2.79 -24.73
C ASN A 265 -2.26 3.17 -25.45
N VAL A 266 -1.51 2.18 -25.94
CA VAL A 266 -0.23 2.38 -26.65
C VAL A 266 -0.23 3.49 -27.70
N TRP A 267 -1.23 3.53 -28.58
CA TRP A 267 -1.31 4.55 -29.65
C TRP A 267 -1.48 5.98 -29.13
N GLN A 268 -1.93 6.14 -27.88
CA GLN A 268 -2.02 7.44 -27.19
C GLN A 268 -0.70 7.81 -26.51
N LEU A 269 0.18 6.83 -26.30
CA LEU A 269 1.47 6.96 -25.61
C LEU A 269 2.65 7.09 -26.57
N GLU A 270 2.49 6.71 -27.84
CA GLU A 270 3.54 6.76 -28.87
C GLU A 270 4.41 8.03 -28.87
N PRO A 271 3.87 9.27 -28.86
CA PRO A 271 4.71 10.47 -28.86
C PRO A 271 5.33 10.79 -27.49
N TYR A 272 4.90 10.11 -26.42
CA TYR A 272 5.24 10.40 -25.03
C TYR A 272 6.16 9.36 -24.38
N LEU A 273 6.49 8.28 -25.09
CA LEU A 273 7.46 7.28 -24.65
C LEU A 273 8.70 7.38 -25.53
N ASN A 274 9.89 7.37 -24.92
CA ASN A 274 11.13 7.24 -25.68
C ASN A 274 11.47 5.75 -25.96
N GLU A 275 12.60 5.52 -26.66
CA GLU A 275 13.07 4.16 -27.01
C GLU A 275 13.34 3.24 -25.81
N GLU A 276 13.49 3.80 -24.59
CA GLU A 276 13.71 3.03 -23.35
C GLU A 276 12.43 2.94 -22.48
N ASN A 277 11.27 3.27 -23.04
CA ASN A 277 9.99 3.37 -22.34
C ASN A 277 10.04 4.31 -21.14
N ILE A 278 10.67 5.47 -21.29
CA ILE A 278 10.64 6.55 -20.32
C ILE A 278 9.47 7.48 -20.65
N LEU A 279 8.67 7.77 -19.63
CA LEU A 279 7.61 8.76 -19.66
C LEU A 279 7.96 9.91 -18.69
N THR A 280 8.13 11.12 -19.22
CA THR A 280 8.29 12.32 -18.38
C THR A 280 6.92 12.97 -18.13
N VAL A 281 6.51 13.03 -16.87
CA VAL A 281 5.21 13.57 -16.46
C VAL A 281 5.39 14.82 -15.63
N LYS A 282 4.61 15.85 -15.91
CA LYS A 282 4.52 17.07 -15.11
C LYS A 282 3.17 17.17 -14.44
N TYR A 283 3.18 17.35 -13.12
CA TYR A 283 2.04 17.54 -12.25
C TYR A 283 1.95 19.01 -11.86
N VAL A 284 0.79 19.62 -12.08
CA VAL A 284 0.50 21.00 -11.69
C VAL A 284 -0.74 20.99 -10.82
N SER A 285 -0.57 21.29 -9.53
CA SER A 285 -1.69 21.40 -8.59
C SER A 285 -2.66 22.51 -9.02
N GLY A 286 -3.96 22.28 -8.85
CA GLY A 286 -4.99 23.25 -9.22
C GLY A 286 -4.81 24.61 -8.52
N SER A 287 -4.99 25.71 -9.27
CA SER A 287 -4.75 27.08 -8.78
C SER A 287 -5.68 27.54 -7.64
N SER A 288 -6.78 26.80 -7.39
CA SER A 288 -7.70 27.02 -6.28
C SER A 288 -7.46 26.12 -5.06
N ALA A 289 -6.50 25.19 -5.13
CA ALA A 289 -6.19 24.30 -4.03
C ALA A 289 -5.49 25.07 -2.89
N GLU A 290 -5.91 24.85 -1.65
CA GLU A 290 -5.11 25.25 -0.50
C GLU A 290 -3.73 24.57 -0.58
N TYR A 291 -2.70 25.26 -0.07
CA TYR A 291 -1.36 24.69 -0.01
C TYR A 291 -1.37 23.39 0.80
N MET A 292 -0.84 22.31 0.19
CA MET A 292 -0.71 20.99 0.79
C MET A 292 0.73 20.48 0.60
N PRO A 293 1.49 20.22 1.67
CA PRO A 293 2.89 19.83 1.58
C PRO A 293 3.12 18.37 1.14
N GLU A 294 2.12 17.49 1.31
CA GLU A 294 2.23 16.05 1.05
C GLU A 294 1.02 15.55 0.23
N VAL A 295 0.90 16.04 -1.01
CA VAL A 295 -0.16 15.63 -1.94
C VAL A 295 0.16 14.26 -2.55
N SER A 296 -0.70 13.28 -2.32
CA SER A 296 -0.54 11.91 -2.84
C SER A 296 -0.74 11.89 -4.35
N LEU A 297 0.28 11.42 -5.08
CA LEU A 297 0.23 11.25 -6.53
C LEU A 297 -0.42 9.90 -6.90
N PRO A 298 -1.04 9.80 -8.09
CA PRO A 298 -1.45 8.50 -8.62
C PRO A 298 -0.24 7.58 -8.81
N ILE A 299 -0.45 6.28 -8.67
CA ILE A 299 0.55 5.27 -9.01
C ILE A 299 0.44 4.99 -10.50
N LEU A 300 1.53 5.12 -11.24
CA LEU A 300 1.56 4.77 -12.66
C LEU A 300 1.80 3.28 -12.78
N SER A 301 0.98 2.59 -13.58
CA SER A 301 1.07 1.17 -13.87
C SER A 301 1.14 0.98 -15.38
N ALA A 302 2.29 0.52 -15.88
CA ALA A 302 2.47 0.17 -17.29
C ALA A 302 2.30 -1.34 -17.46
N VAL A 303 1.46 -1.73 -18.42
CA VAL A 303 1.22 -3.11 -18.81
C VAL A 303 1.70 -3.31 -20.24
N GLY A 304 2.45 -4.38 -20.47
CA GLY A 304 2.99 -4.71 -21.78
C GLY A 304 3.42 -6.17 -21.89
N ARG A 305 4.17 -6.51 -22.93
CA ARG A 305 4.76 -7.84 -23.12
C ARG A 305 6.28 -7.72 -23.23
N GLU A 306 7.01 -8.72 -22.77
CA GLU A 306 8.47 -8.75 -23.01
C GLU A 306 8.75 -8.70 -24.51
N THR A 307 9.73 -7.87 -24.89
CA THR A 307 10.19 -7.80 -26.27
C THR A 307 11.01 -9.06 -26.58
N ASP A 308 10.64 -9.81 -27.61
CA ASP A 308 11.44 -10.94 -28.07
C ASP A 308 12.83 -10.42 -28.52
N ALA A 309 13.88 -10.88 -27.85
CA ALA A 309 15.28 -10.53 -28.16
C ALA A 309 15.77 -11.09 -29.51
#